data_AF-A0A9X3TA60-F1
#
_entry.id   AF-A0A9X3TA60-F1
#
_cell.length_a   1.000
_cell.length_b   1.000
_cell.length_c   1.000
_cell.angle_alpha   90.00
_cell.angle_beta   90.00
_cell.angle_gamma   90.00
#
_symmetry.space_group_name_H-M   'P 1'
#
loop_
_entity.id
_entity.type
_entity.pdbx_description
1 polymer ?
#
loop_
_entity_poly.entity_id
_entity_poly.type
_entity_poly.pdbx_seq_one_letter_code
_entity_poly.pdbx_strand_id
1 'polypeptide(L)'
;MTSYKTDRARAAAMAADSAVYGRRRFATGFFLGFVILVIAAFAFGFVLVGDIGETVKVRFGATGLSLLVATPLTFVLGFLIGMFGKVRRLGMGIVVGALVGTVIIGGIFLLVR
;
A
#
# COMPACT_ATOMS: atom_id res chain seq x y z
N MET A 1 9.69 -21.74 -40.92
CA MET A 1 8.28 -21.82 -40.47
C MET A 1 8.27 -22.15 -39.00
N THR A 2 7.85 -21.22 -38.13
CA THR A 2 7.59 -21.55 -36.72
C THR A 2 6.33 -22.39 -36.65
N SER A 3 6.38 -23.51 -35.92
CA SER A 3 5.20 -24.34 -35.70
C SER A 3 4.25 -23.58 -34.77
N TYR A 4 2.94 -23.64 -35.03
CA TYR A 4 1.92 -23.10 -34.13
C TYR A 4 2.12 -23.57 -32.67
N LYS A 5 2.65 -24.78 -32.47
CA LYS A 5 3.00 -25.31 -31.14
C LYS A 5 4.17 -24.55 -30.49
N THR A 6 5.19 -24.16 -31.25
CA THR A 6 6.33 -23.38 -30.73
C THR A 6 5.96 -21.95 -30.37
N ASP A 7 5.05 -21.31 -31.11
CA ASP A 7 4.59 -19.95 -30.79
C ASP A 7 3.70 -19.93 -29.54
N ARG A 8 2.85 -20.95 -29.36
CA ARG A 8 2.02 -21.10 -28.15
C ARG A 8 2.86 -21.35 -26.90
N ALA A 9 3.90 -22.18 -27.01
CA ALA A 9 4.83 -22.43 -25.91
C ALA A 9 5.60 -21.17 -25.51
N ARG A 10 6.05 -20.36 -26.48
CA ARG A 10 6.73 -19.10 -26.22
C ARG A 10 5.82 -18.05 -25.58
N ALA A 11 4.56 -17.95 -26.02
CA ALA A 11 3.56 -17.08 -25.40
C ALA A 11 3.24 -17.52 -23.95
N ALA A 12 3.14 -18.82 -23.69
CA ALA A 12 2.93 -19.35 -22.34
C ALA A 12 4.13 -19.06 -21.41
N ALA A 13 5.36 -19.19 -21.90
CA ALA A 13 6.56 -18.84 -21.14
C ALA A 13 6.60 -17.34 -20.78
N MET A 14 6.32 -16.46 -21.76
CA MET A 14 6.23 -15.01 -21.51
C MET A 14 5.10 -14.65 -20.52
N ALA A 15 3.97 -15.36 -20.56
CA ALA A 15 2.89 -15.19 -19.60
C ALA A 15 3.30 -15.63 -18.18
N ALA A 16 4.08 -16.71 -18.05
CA ALA A 16 4.61 -17.15 -16.76
C ALA A 16 5.60 -16.15 -16.16
N ASP A 17 6.54 -15.63 -16.96
CA ASP A 17 7.52 -14.64 -16.51
C ASP A 17 6.86 -13.32 -16.12
N SER A 18 5.89 -12.85 -16.92
CA SER A 18 5.12 -11.65 -16.60
C SER A 18 4.24 -11.81 -15.35
N ALA A 19 3.77 -13.03 -15.05
CA ALA A 19 3.06 -13.33 -13.82
C ALA A 19 3.96 -13.25 -12.58
N VAL A 20 5.20 -13.74 -12.66
CA VAL A 20 6.19 -13.64 -11.57
C VAL A 20 6.62 -12.19 -11.37
N TYR A 21 6.99 -11.48 -12.43
CA TYR A 21 7.38 -10.07 -12.37
C TYR A 21 6.26 -9.23 -11.75
N GLY A 22 5.02 -9.47 -12.18
CA GLY A 22 3.89 -8.75 -11.66
C GLY A 22 3.54 -9.05 -10.21
N ARG A 23 3.75 -10.29 -9.73
CA ARG A 23 3.60 -10.64 -8.30
C ARG A 23 4.63 -9.91 -7.44
N ARG A 24 5.90 -9.87 -7.87
CA ARG A 24 6.95 -9.13 -7.16
C ARG A 24 6.61 -7.65 -7.05
N ARG A 25 6.19 -7.02 -8.16
CA ARG A 25 5.75 -5.62 -8.15
C ARG A 25 4.56 -5.38 -7.23
N PHE A 26 3.59 -6.28 -7.20
CA PHE A 26 2.47 -6.17 -6.26
C PHE A 26 2.92 -6.26 -4.81
N ALA A 27 3.76 -7.24 -4.45
CA ALA A 27 4.27 -7.40 -3.08
C ALA A 27 5.10 -6.18 -2.62
N THR A 28 5.96 -5.66 -3.50
CA THR A 28 6.71 -4.42 -3.24
C THR A 28 5.75 -3.24 -3.04
N GLY A 29 4.72 -3.14 -3.90
CA GLY A 29 3.71 -2.09 -3.78
C GLY A 29 2.94 -2.20 -2.46
N PHE A 30 2.54 -3.40 -2.08
CA PHE A 30 1.86 -3.69 -0.81
C PHE A 30 2.69 -3.22 0.38
N PHE A 31 3.96 -3.60 0.44
CA PHE A 31 4.83 -3.17 1.52
C PHE A 31 5.02 -1.65 1.53
N LEU A 32 5.24 -1.04 0.35
CA LEU A 32 5.34 0.42 0.22
C LEU A 32 4.09 1.14 0.71
N GLY A 33 2.89 0.67 0.31
CA GLY A 33 1.63 1.28 0.72
C GLY A 33 1.42 1.23 2.23
N PHE A 34 1.75 0.10 2.86
CA PHE A 34 1.71 -0.02 4.31
C PHE A 34 2.67 0.96 5.00
N VAL A 35 3.93 1.03 4.54
CA VAL A 35 4.95 1.90 5.13
C VAL A 35 4.60 3.38 4.96
N ILE A 36 4.17 3.79 3.76
CA ILE A 36 3.75 5.17 3.48
C ILE A 36 2.59 5.56 4.40
N LEU A 37 1.59 4.68 4.54
CA LEU A 37 0.44 4.91 5.41
C LEU A 37 0.87 5.11 6.86
N VAL A 38 1.71 4.22 7.41
CA VAL A 38 2.19 4.29 8.80
C VAL A 38 2.92 5.60 9.05
N ILE A 39 3.86 5.96 8.16
CA ILE A 39 4.64 7.20 8.29
C ILE A 39 3.72 8.42 8.22
N ALA A 40 2.81 8.45 7.25
CA ALA A 40 1.88 9.57 7.09
C ALA A 40 0.94 9.71 8.28
N ALA A 41 0.34 8.62 8.76
CA ALA A 41 -0.55 8.64 9.91
C ALA A 41 0.18 9.08 11.19
N PHE A 42 1.43 8.64 11.38
CA PHE A 42 2.25 9.07 12.50
C PHE A 42 2.63 10.55 12.41
N ALA A 43 3.07 11.01 11.23
CA ALA A 43 3.42 12.41 11.00
C ALA A 43 2.22 13.34 11.21
N PHE A 44 1.06 13.01 10.66
CA PHE A 44 -0.17 13.78 10.89
C PHE A 44 -0.63 13.72 12.35
N GLY A 45 -0.47 12.58 13.02
CA GLY A 45 -0.77 12.46 14.45
C GLY A 45 0.11 13.37 15.30
N PHE A 46 1.39 13.49 14.94
CA PHE A 46 2.32 14.40 15.59
C PHE A 46 1.93 15.87 15.36
N VAL A 47 1.56 16.22 14.12
CA VAL A 47 1.05 17.57 13.78
C VAL A 47 -0.23 17.89 14.55
N LEU A 48 -1.11 16.91 14.76
CA LEU A 48 -2.38 17.10 15.46
C LEU A 48 -2.20 17.38 16.96
N VAL A 49 -1.21 16.72 17.60
CA VAL A 49 -0.99 16.81 19.05
C VAL A 49 0.02 17.91 19.42
N GLY A 50 0.98 18.21 18.56
CA GLY A 50 1.90 19.34 18.70
C GLY A 50 2.96 19.22 19.80
N ASP A 51 2.82 18.30 20.76
CA ASP A 51 3.72 18.18 21.92
C ASP A 51 4.46 16.83 22.01
N ILE A 52 5.76 16.91 22.34
CA ILE A 52 6.62 15.74 22.54
C ILE A 52 6.26 15.01 23.84
N GLY A 53 5.76 15.73 24.86
CA GLY A 53 5.50 15.22 26.21
C GLY A 53 4.16 14.49 26.40
N GLU A 54 3.31 14.43 25.38
CA GLU A 54 1.97 13.85 25.48
C GLU A 54 1.98 12.33 25.70
N THR A 55 0.96 11.86 26.41
CA THR A 55 0.88 10.44 26.79
C THR A 55 0.78 9.54 25.56
N VAL A 56 1.36 8.33 25.66
CA VAL A 56 1.33 7.34 24.57
C VAL A 56 -0.11 7.04 24.12
N LYS A 57 -1.10 7.08 25.03
CA LYS A 57 -2.52 6.87 24.71
C LYS A 57 -3.10 7.99 23.85
N VAL A 58 -2.82 9.26 24.18
CA VAL A 58 -3.27 10.42 23.39
C VAL A 58 -2.64 10.38 22.00
N ARG A 59 -1.35 10.06 21.91
CA ARG A 59 -0.64 9.90 20.63
C ARG A 59 -1.22 8.81 19.76
N PHE A 60 -1.49 7.64 20.33
CA PHE A 60 -2.12 6.56 19.60
C PHE A 60 -3.51 6.96 19.07
N GLY A 61 -4.26 7.73 19.86
CA GLY A 61 -5.54 8.28 19.43
C GLY A 61 -5.43 9.25 18.27
N ALA A 62 -4.46 10.16 18.31
CA ALA A 62 -4.19 11.10 17.23
C ALA A 62 -3.72 10.40 15.94
N THR A 63 -2.86 9.38 16.06
CA THR A 63 -2.45 8.54 14.91
C THR A 63 -3.64 7.78 14.34
N GLY A 64 -4.54 7.24 15.18
CA GLY A 64 -5.77 6.60 14.75
C GLY A 64 -6.70 7.55 13.98
N LEU A 65 -6.92 8.77 14.48
CA LEU A 65 -7.70 9.80 13.78
C LEU A 65 -7.04 10.24 12.47
N SER A 66 -5.72 10.29 12.44
CA SER A 66 -4.95 10.67 11.26
C SER A 66 -5.10 9.70 10.08
N LEU A 67 -5.58 8.47 10.31
CA LEU A 67 -5.94 7.54 9.24
C LEU A 67 -7.02 8.10 8.31
N LEU A 68 -7.89 8.99 8.79
CA LEU A 68 -8.93 9.64 7.97
C LEU A 68 -8.33 10.47 6.84
N VAL A 69 -7.11 10.96 7.00
CA VAL A 69 -6.39 11.76 6.00
C VAL A 69 -5.29 10.93 5.31
N ALA A 70 -4.51 10.17 6.08
CA ALA A 70 -3.41 9.37 5.55
C ALA A 70 -3.88 8.29 4.55
N THR A 71 -5.01 7.62 4.83
CA THR A 71 -5.55 6.55 3.97
C THR A 71 -5.93 7.06 2.58
N PRO A 72 -6.82 8.07 2.43
CA PRO A 72 -7.19 8.56 1.10
C PRO A 72 -6.01 9.13 0.33
N LEU A 73 -5.06 9.81 0.98
CA LEU A 73 -3.83 10.29 0.31
C LEU A 73 -2.99 9.13 -0.24
N THR A 74 -2.81 8.07 0.55
CA THR A 74 -2.04 6.90 0.11
C THR A 74 -2.76 6.15 -1.01
N PHE A 75 -4.10 6.12 -1.00
CA PHE A 75 -4.89 5.58 -2.11
C PHE A 75 -4.70 6.40 -3.39
N VAL A 76 -4.81 7.72 -3.32
CA VAL A 76 -4.60 8.61 -4.48
C VAL A 76 -3.21 8.36 -5.07
N LEU A 77 -2.18 8.29 -4.23
CA LEU A 77 -0.81 8.01 -4.66
C LEU A 77 -0.68 6.63 -5.33
N GLY A 78 -1.30 5.60 -4.74
CA GLY A 78 -1.35 4.25 -5.32
C GLY A 78 -2.08 4.20 -6.66
N PHE A 79 -3.22 4.90 -6.80
CA PHE A 79 -3.95 4.99 -8.06
C PHE A 79 -3.17 5.77 -9.13
N LEU A 80 -2.56 6.90 -8.78
CA LEU A 80 -1.72 7.69 -9.69
C LEU A 80 -0.57 6.84 -10.25
N ILE A 81 0.14 6.11 -9.39
CA ILE A 81 1.17 5.17 -9.84
C ILE A 81 0.53 4.05 -10.69
N GLY A 82 -0.64 3.58 -10.30
CA GLY A 82 -1.38 2.51 -10.98
C GLY A 82 -1.85 2.86 -12.39
N MET A 83 -2.03 4.15 -12.71
CA MET A 83 -2.45 4.62 -14.04
C MET A 83 -1.39 4.34 -15.11
N PHE A 84 -0.12 4.24 -14.73
CA PHE A 84 0.95 3.86 -15.66
C PHE A 84 0.94 2.35 -15.87
N GLY A 85 0.54 1.88 -17.06
CA GLY A 85 0.37 0.46 -17.36
C GLY A 85 1.56 -0.44 -16.98
N LYS A 86 2.80 0.07 -17.08
CA LYS A 86 4.03 -0.65 -16.71
C LYS A 86 4.17 -0.93 -15.20
N VAL A 87 3.57 -0.09 -14.36
CA VAL A 87 3.63 -0.18 -12.88
C VAL A 87 2.24 -0.36 -12.26
N ARG A 88 1.22 -0.72 -13.05
CA ARG A 88 -0.15 -0.94 -12.58
C ARG A 88 -0.24 -1.85 -11.34
N ARG A 89 0.49 -2.98 -11.37
CA ARG A 89 0.50 -3.94 -10.23
C ARG A 89 1.19 -3.37 -8.99
N LEU A 90 2.19 -2.50 -9.15
CA LEU A 90 2.81 -1.78 -8.04
C LEU A 90 1.82 -0.80 -7.40
N GLY A 91 1.14 0.02 -8.21
CA GLY A 91 0.14 0.97 -7.74
C GLY A 91 -1.02 0.29 -7.02
N MET A 92 -1.58 -0.79 -7.60
CA MET A 92 -2.60 -1.60 -6.92
C MET A 92 -2.09 -2.23 -5.63
N GLY A 93 -0.82 -2.65 -5.60
CA GLY A 93 -0.17 -3.11 -4.37
C GLY A 93 -0.21 -2.04 -3.29
N ILE A 94 0.16 -0.79 -3.61
CA ILE A 94 0.14 0.35 -2.67
C ILE A 94 -1.24 0.55 -2.08
N VAL A 95 -2.29 0.54 -2.91
CA VAL A 95 -3.68 0.69 -2.45
C VAL A 95 -4.06 -0.42 -1.48
N VAL A 96 -3.77 -1.68 -1.82
CA VAL A 96 -4.11 -2.83 -0.95
C VAL A 96 -3.29 -2.80 0.35
N GLY A 97 -2.01 -2.44 0.27
CA GLY A 97 -1.14 -2.30 1.44
C GLY A 97 -1.62 -1.22 2.40
N ALA A 98 -2.04 -0.07 1.85
CA ALA A 98 -2.64 1.00 2.63
C ALA A 98 -3.97 0.56 3.27
N LEU A 99 -4.84 -0.15 2.53
CA LEU A 99 -6.11 -0.65 3.06
C LEU A 99 -5.90 -1.59 4.25
N VAL A 100 -5.00 -2.57 4.09
CA VAL A 100 -4.66 -3.51 5.16
C VAL A 100 -4.04 -2.78 6.35
N GLY A 101 -3.15 -1.82 6.10
CA GLY A 101 -2.57 -0.99 7.15
C GLY A 101 -3.61 -0.21 7.94
N THR A 102 -4.60 0.40 7.25
CA THR A 102 -5.69 1.13 7.89
C THR A 102 -6.53 0.22 8.79
N VAL A 103 -6.83 -1.00 8.32
CA VAL A 103 -7.58 -1.99 9.13
C VAL A 103 -6.78 -2.40 10.35
N ILE A 104 -5.48 -2.65 10.21
CA ILE A 104 -4.60 -3.04 11.34
C ILE A 104 -4.52 -1.91 12.37
N ILE A 105 -4.16 -0.69 11.95
CA ILE A 105 -3.97 0.44 12.87
C ILE A 105 -5.31 0.85 13.49
N GLY A 106 -6.37 0.93 12.68
CA GLY A 106 -7.72 1.22 13.15
C GLY A 106 -8.24 0.16 14.12
N GLY A 107 -8.00 -1.12 13.84
CA GLY A 107 -8.34 -2.23 14.74
C GLY A 107 -7.60 -2.13 16.07
N ILE A 108 -6.29 -1.87 16.06
CA ILE A 108 -5.50 -1.65 17.27
C ILE A 108 -6.03 -0.45 18.04
N PHE A 109 -6.32 0.67 17.37
CA PHE A 109 -6.88 1.86 18.01
C PHE A 109 -8.22 1.56 18.71
N LEU A 110 -9.11 0.79 18.08
CA LEU A 110 -10.38 0.39 18.69
C LEU A 110 -10.22 -0.56 19.89
N LEU A 111 -9.20 -1.42 19.87
CA LEU A 111 -8.91 -2.38 20.95
C LEU A 111 -8.22 -1.74 22.16
N VAL A 112 -7.43 -0.68 21.96
CA VAL A 112 -6.63 -0.01 23.00
C VAL A 112 -7.35 1.20 23.62
N ARG A 113 -8.51 1.59 23.07
CA ARG A 113 -9.34 2.69 23.58
C ARG A 113 -9.99 2.34 24.91
#